data_AF-A0A663M3F4-F1
#
_entry.id   AF-A0A663M3F4-F1
#
_cell.length_a   1.000
_cell.length_b   1.000
_cell.length_c   1.000
_cell.angle_alpha   90.00
_cell.angle_beta   90.00
_cell.angle_gamma   90.00
#
_symmetry.space_group_name_H-M   'P 1'
#
loop_
_entity.id
_entity.type
_entity.pdbx_description
1 polymer ?
#
loop_
_entity_poly.entity_id
_entity_poly.type
_entity_poly.pdbx_seq_one_letter_code
_entity_poly.pdbx_strand_id
1 'polypeptide(L)'
;VRNELMEEYSKEEQAVHNNPLGMAFVTFQEKSMATYILKDFNACKCQSIKCKGEPQPSSYSRELCVSNWEVTYAPYPENICW
;
A
#
# COMPACT_ATOMS: atom_id res chain seq x y z
N VAL A 1 -35.25 11.26 -9.59
CA VAL A 1 -34.77 10.59 -8.35
C VAL A 1 -33.95 9.32 -8.61
N ARG A 2 -34.50 8.14 -8.98
CA ARG A 2 -33.67 6.91 -9.16
C ARG A 2 -32.61 6.99 -10.28
N ASN A 3 -32.90 7.73 -11.36
CA ASN A 3 -31.97 7.86 -12.49
C ASN A 3 -30.81 8.81 -12.19
N GLU A 4 -31.07 9.91 -11.47
CA GLU A 4 -30.04 10.90 -11.12
C GLU A 4 -28.97 10.29 -10.21
N LEU A 5 -29.36 9.46 -9.23
CA LEU A 5 -28.44 8.77 -8.34
C LEU A 5 -27.53 7.78 -9.08
N MET A 6 -28.07 7.07 -10.08
CA MET A 6 -27.25 6.16 -10.91
C MET A 6 -26.29 6.92 -11.83
N GLU A 7 -26.72 8.07 -12.36
CA GLU A 7 -25.84 8.94 -13.15
C GLU A 7 -24.69 9.52 -12.31
N GLU A 8 -24.97 9.93 -11.08
CA GLU A 8 -23.95 10.43 -10.16
C GLU A 8 -22.97 9.33 -9.75
N TYR A 9 -23.48 8.14 -9.40
CA TYR A 9 -22.65 6.96 -9.13
C TYR A 9 -21.70 6.65 -10.30
N SER A 10 -22.22 6.61 -11.54
CA SER A 10 -21.42 6.25 -12.71
C SER A 10 -20.35 7.30 -13.03
N LYS A 11 -20.64 8.58 -12.78
CA LYS A 11 -19.64 9.66 -12.91
C LYS A 11 -18.52 9.50 -11.89
N GLU A 12 -18.86 9.20 -10.64
CA GLU A 12 -17.87 9.03 -9.57
C GLU A 12 -17.00 7.78 -9.79
N GLU A 13 -17.61 6.67 -10.21
CA GLU A 13 -16.90 5.43 -10.55
C GLU A 13 -15.80 5.67 -11.61
N GLN A 14 -16.10 6.48 -12.63
CA GLN A 14 -15.10 6.87 -13.65
C GLN A 14 -14.04 7.82 -13.11
N ALA A 15 -14.41 8.75 -12.22
CA ALA A 15 -13.51 9.76 -11.68
C ALA A 15 -12.48 9.17 -10.70
N VAL A 16 -12.85 8.16 -9.92
CA VAL A 16 -11.99 7.49 -8.92
C VAL A 16 -10.69 6.96 -9.54
N HIS A 17 -10.73 6.47 -10.77
CA HIS A 17 -9.54 5.94 -11.46
C HIS A 17 -8.43 6.99 -11.65
N ASN A 18 -8.78 8.28 -11.70
CA ASN A 18 -7.82 9.36 -11.89
C ASN A 18 -7.23 9.89 -10.58
N ASN A 19 -7.77 9.49 -9.42
CA ASN A 19 -7.38 9.99 -8.10
C ASN A 19 -7.04 8.82 -7.15
N PRO A 20 -5.91 8.11 -7.38
CA PRO A 20 -5.53 7.00 -6.51
C PRO A 20 -5.17 7.49 -5.11
N LEU A 21 -5.59 6.73 -4.09
CA LEU A 21 -5.31 7.04 -2.68
C LEU A 21 -3.82 6.91 -2.30
N GLY A 22 -3.01 6.26 -3.13
CA GLY A 22 -1.58 6.04 -2.88
C GLY A 22 -1.29 4.91 -1.90
N MET A 23 -2.24 3.98 -1.70
CA MET A 23 -2.07 2.77 -0.89
C MET A 23 -2.71 1.55 -1.57
N ALA A 24 -2.29 0.36 -1.15
CA ALA A 24 -2.86 -0.90 -1.62
C ALA A 24 -2.83 -1.96 -0.52
N PHE A 25 -3.77 -2.92 -0.60
CA PHE A 25 -3.71 -4.16 0.16
C PHE A 25 -3.09 -5.25 -0.71
N VAL A 26 -2.08 -5.94 -0.20
CA VAL A 26 -1.37 -7.02 -0.92
C VAL A 26 -1.52 -8.32 -0.14
N THR A 27 -1.99 -9.37 -0.81
CA THR A 27 -2.19 -10.70 -0.23
C THR A 27 -1.12 -11.66 -0.75
N PHE A 28 -0.64 -12.55 0.12
CA PHE A 28 0.35 -13.57 -0.21
C PHE A 28 -0.20 -14.96 0.08
N GLN A 29 0.37 -15.98 -0.57
CA GLN A 29 -0.03 -17.38 -0.38
C GLN A 29 0.22 -17.85 1.06
N GLU A 30 1.31 -17.38 1.68
CA GLU A 30 1.69 -17.75 3.04
C GLU A 30 1.96 -16.52 3.90
N LYS A 31 1.65 -16.65 5.19
CA LYS A 31 1.98 -15.63 6.20
C LYS A 31 3.50 -15.37 6.30
N SER A 32 4.31 -16.39 6.04
CA SER A 32 5.78 -16.31 6.02
C SER A 32 6.29 -15.25 5.02
N MET A 33 5.68 -15.17 3.83
CA MET A 33 6.03 -14.22 2.78
C MET A 33 5.75 -12.77 3.21
N ALA A 34 4.55 -12.52 3.74
CA ALA A 34 4.19 -11.19 4.27
C ALA A 34 5.12 -10.79 5.43
N THR A 35 5.47 -11.75 6.31
CA THR A 35 6.42 -11.53 7.42
C THR A 35 7.81 -11.18 6.90
N TYR A 36 8.27 -11.86 5.84
CA TYR A 36 9.58 -11.60 5.23
C TYR A 36 9.65 -10.17 4.68
N ILE A 37 8.64 -9.75 3.91
CA ILE A 37 8.57 -8.40 3.35
C ILE A 37 8.48 -7.35 4.46
N LEU A 38 7.64 -7.57 5.48
CA LEU A 38 7.52 -6.65 6.61
C LEU A 38 8.86 -6.46 7.32
N LYS A 39 9.64 -7.53 7.50
CA LYS A 39 10.97 -7.46 8.12
C LYS A 39 11.94 -6.66 7.26
N ASP A 40 11.96 -6.90 5.95
CA ASP A 40 12.83 -6.20 5.01
C ASP A 40 12.59 -4.68 5.03
N PHE A 41 11.33 -4.26 4.88
CA PHE A 41 10.96 -2.84 4.89
C PHE A 41 11.11 -2.16 6.27
N ASN A 42 11.17 -2.92 7.37
CA ASN A 42 11.39 -2.38 8.72
C ASN A 42 12.81 -2.58 9.26
N ALA A 43 13.70 -3.27 8.54
CA ALA A 43 15.04 -3.64 9.02
C ALA A 43 15.95 -2.43 9.37
N CYS A 44 15.59 -1.23 8.90
CA CYS A 44 16.46 -0.06 8.91
C CYS A 44 15.95 1.11 9.78
N LYS A 45 15.11 0.82 10.77
CA LYS A 45 14.67 1.80 11.78
C LYS A 45 15.63 1.86 12.98
N CYS A 46 16.94 2.03 12.73
CA CYS A 46 17.92 2.25 13.79
C CYS A 46 17.74 3.67 14.37
N GLN A 47 17.32 3.75 15.64
CA GLN A 47 16.88 4.99 16.30
C GLN A 47 17.99 6.05 16.55
N SER A 48 19.23 5.78 16.17
CA SER A 48 20.37 6.66 16.47
C SER A 48 21.48 6.68 15.41
N ILE A 49 21.41 5.82 14.40
CA ILE A 49 22.33 5.79 13.26
C ILE A 49 21.46 5.68 12.02
N LYS A 50 21.57 6.64 11.10
CA LYS A 50 20.91 6.60 9.78
C LYS A 50 21.54 5.49 8.93
N CYS A 51 21.33 4.24 9.31
CA CYS A 51 21.53 3.10 8.45
C CYS A 51 20.39 3.14 7.43
N LYS A 52 20.58 3.87 6.33
CA LYS A 52 19.70 3.81 5.16
C LYS A 52 19.93 2.47 4.44
N GLY A 53 19.59 1.36 5.08
CA GLY A 53 19.44 0.13 4.31
C GLY A 53 18.13 0.25 3.55
N GLU A 54 18.23 0.32 2.25
CA GLU A 54 17.08 0.18 1.36
C GLU A 54 16.52 -1.25 1.51
N PRO A 55 15.19 -1.44 1.38
CA PRO A 55 14.61 -2.77 1.19
C PRO A 55 15.33 -3.51 0.06
N GLN A 56 15.19 -4.84 0.02
CA GLN A 56 15.83 -5.67 -1.00
C GLN A 56 15.65 -5.06 -2.40
N PRO A 57 16.74 -4.68 -3.10
CA PRO A 57 16.63 -3.93 -4.33
C PRO A 57 16.13 -4.80 -5.49
N SER A 58 15.44 -4.16 -6.42
CA SER A 58 14.97 -4.72 -7.68
C SER A 58 15.29 -3.76 -8.83
N SER A 59 15.13 -4.22 -10.07
CA SER A 59 15.25 -3.37 -11.26
C SER A 59 14.29 -2.17 -11.26
N TYR A 60 13.23 -2.20 -10.46
CA TYR A 60 12.19 -1.15 -10.40
C TYR A 60 12.27 -0.28 -9.14
N SER A 61 13.16 -0.60 -8.19
CA SER A 61 13.19 0.06 -6.87
C SER A 61 13.33 1.58 -6.96
N ARG A 62 14.10 2.09 -7.94
CA ARG A 62 14.29 3.53 -8.16
C ARG A 62 13.03 4.20 -8.72
N GLU A 63 12.38 3.58 -9.70
CA GLU A 63 11.16 4.12 -10.32
C GLU A 63 10.00 4.14 -9.32
N LEU A 64 9.89 3.08 -8.52
CA LEU A 64 8.84 2.93 -7.52
C LEU A 64 9.11 3.67 -6.20
N CYS A 65 10.32 4.23 -6.03
CA CYS A 65 10.75 4.90 -4.81
C CYS A 65 10.44 4.08 -3.53
N VAL A 66 10.76 2.78 -3.54
CA VAL A 66 10.39 1.83 -2.46
C VAL A 66 10.88 2.23 -1.08
N SER A 67 11.91 3.07 -1.01
CA SER A 67 12.44 3.70 0.21
C SER A 67 11.42 4.54 0.98
N ASN A 68 10.39 5.04 0.28
CA ASN A 68 9.34 5.89 0.84
C ASN A 68 8.09 5.11 1.24
N TRP A 69 8.06 3.79 1.02
CA TRP A 69 6.88 2.99 1.31
C TRP A 69 6.81 2.65 2.80
N GLU A 70 5.60 2.75 3.36
CA GLU A 70 5.30 2.21 4.68
C GLU A 70 4.58 0.87 4.52
N VAL A 71 5.14 -0.18 5.13
CA VAL A 71 4.59 -1.53 5.08
C VAL A 71 4.18 -1.98 6.48
N THR A 72 2.91 -2.32 6.63
CA THR A 72 2.32 -2.85 7.87
C THR A 72 1.36 -3.99 7.55
N TYR A 73 0.99 -4.78 8.56
CA TYR A 73 -0.09 -5.74 8.40
C TYR A 73 -1.43 -5.00 8.26
N ALA A 74 -2.20 -5.40 7.25
CA ALA A 74 -3.57 -4.93 7.11
C ALA A 74 -4.42 -5.37 8.32
N PRO A 75 -5.30 -4.51 8.84
CA PRO A 75 -6.32 -4.93 9.78
C PRO A 75 -7.31 -5.89 9.11
N TYR A 76 -8.13 -6.56 9.92
CA TYR A 76 -9.27 -7.30 9.39
C TYR A 76 -10.24 -6.35 8.65
N PRO A 77 -10.91 -6.79 7.56
CA PRO A 77 -11.79 -5.93 6.78
C PRO A 77 -12.85 -5.19 7.60
N GLU A 78 -13.36 -5.83 8.65
CA GLU A 78 -14.38 -5.29 9.56
C GLU A 78 -13.84 -4.18 10.48
N ASN A 79 -12.52 -4.07 10.61
CA ASN A 79 -11.83 -3.09 11.43
C ASN A 79 -11.33 -1.88 10.62
N ILE A 80 -11.67 -1.78 9.32
CA ILE A 80 -11.32 -0.65 8.45
C ILE A 80 -12.48 0.35 8.43
N CYS A 81 -12.18 1.62 8.68
CA CYS A 81 -13.07 2.73 8.35
C CYS A 81 -12.77 3.17 6.91
N TRP A 82 -13.62 2.76 5.97
CA TRP A 82 -13.50 3.07 4.54
C TRP A 82 -13.88 4.51 4.21
#